data_AF-A0A2A2J9A6-F1
#
_entry.id   AF-A0A2A2J9A6-F1
#
_cell.length_a   1.000
_cell.length_b   1.000
_cell.length_c   1.000
_cell.angle_alpha   90.00
_cell.angle_beta   90.00
_cell.angle_gamma   90.00
#
_symmetry.space_group_name_H-M   'P 1'
#
loop_
_entity.id
_entity.type
_entity.pdbx_description
1 polymer ?
#
loop_
_entity_poly.entity_id
_entity_poly.type
_entity_poly.pdbx_seq_one_letter_code
_entity_poly.pdbx_strand_id
1 'polypeptide(L)'
;MYGFIPPNTRGRLSITIHEANLVKNYGLVKMDPYIRIRVGHAGFETQTNLSGGRNPVWNRTIHAYLPVGVDSIYVQIFDERAFSSDELIAWQHILLPETIFNGDTVDDYYQLSGPQGENKEGMLHLTFSFAPIEQPVQGPGGVAQQAVREPVQITEEDLKEFADMFPSVDKEVVKCILEEKRGNKEATVNALLEMTQ
;
A
#
# COMPACT_ATOMS: atom_id res chain seq x y z
N MET A 1 -7.04 -2.79 -17.54
CA MET A 1 -8.20 -2.95 -16.63
C MET A 1 -7.84 -2.24 -15.33
N TYR A 2 -8.23 -0.98 -15.17
CA TYR A 2 -7.84 -0.17 -14.00
C TYR A 2 -8.66 -0.61 -12.78
N GLY A 3 -8.02 -1.37 -11.88
CA GLY A 3 -8.62 -1.71 -10.59
C GLY A 3 -8.75 -0.47 -9.72
N PHE A 4 -9.84 -0.36 -8.96
CA PHE A 4 -10.03 0.71 -7.99
C PHE A 4 -8.89 0.67 -6.93
N ILE A 5 -8.20 1.80 -6.78
CA ILE A 5 -7.20 2.02 -5.72
C ILE A 5 -7.85 2.98 -4.71
N PRO A 6 -7.95 2.61 -3.42
CA PRO A 6 -8.49 3.51 -2.41
C PRO A 6 -7.71 4.83 -2.34
N PRO A 7 -8.37 5.97 -2.07
CA PRO A 7 -7.68 7.24 -1.91
C PRO A 7 -6.68 7.18 -0.76
N ASN A 8 -5.63 8.00 -0.81
CA ASN A 8 -4.59 8.08 0.22
C ASN A 8 -3.84 6.75 0.45
N THR A 9 -3.64 5.95 -0.60
CA THR A 9 -2.88 4.70 -0.55
C THR A 9 -1.40 4.92 -0.86
N ARG A 10 -0.50 4.57 0.07
CA ARG A 10 0.97 4.61 -0.13
C ARG A 10 1.43 3.53 -1.11
N GLY A 11 0.82 2.36 -1.05
CA GLY A 11 1.15 1.24 -1.94
C GLY A 11 0.48 -0.05 -1.51
N ARG A 12 0.93 -1.16 -2.11
CA ARG A 12 0.45 -2.51 -1.80
C ARG A 12 1.45 -3.22 -0.91
N LEU A 13 1.04 -3.49 0.33
CA LEU A 13 1.74 -4.34 1.27
C LEU A 13 1.38 -5.80 0.97
N SER A 14 2.40 -6.64 0.81
CA SER A 14 2.24 -8.09 0.75
C SER A 14 2.72 -8.69 2.06
N ILE A 15 1.85 -9.48 2.69
CA ILE A 15 2.10 -10.15 3.97
C ILE A 15 1.96 -11.64 3.72
N THR A 16 3.06 -12.38 3.73
CA THR A 16 3.03 -13.84 3.70
C THR A 16 3.09 -14.37 5.12
N ILE A 17 2.07 -15.14 5.48
CA ILE A 17 1.92 -15.79 6.78
C ILE A 17 2.32 -17.25 6.59
N HIS A 18 3.44 -17.65 7.17
CA HIS A 18 3.97 -19.01 7.00
C HIS A 18 3.40 -19.94 8.06
N GLU A 19 3.92 -19.84 9.28
CA GLU A 19 3.61 -20.71 10.40
C GLU A 19 3.76 -19.98 11.74
N ALA A 20 3.22 -20.57 12.80
CA ALA A 20 3.48 -20.13 14.16
C ALA A 20 4.00 -21.28 15.02
N ASN A 21 4.78 -20.95 16.05
CA ASN A 21 5.15 -21.86 17.11
C ASN A 21 4.61 -21.32 18.43
N LEU A 22 3.49 -21.87 18.88
CA LEU A 22 2.76 -21.48 20.08
C LEU A 22 3.23 -22.28 21.30
N VAL A 23 3.27 -21.63 22.44
CA VAL A 23 3.74 -22.26 23.69
C VAL A 23 2.69 -23.19 24.32
N LYS A 24 1.40 -22.96 24.06
CA LYS A 24 0.31 -23.63 24.77
C LYS A 24 -0.83 -24.04 23.84
N ASN A 25 -1.46 -25.17 24.17
CA ASN A 25 -2.75 -25.59 23.61
C ASN A 25 -3.84 -25.21 24.62
N TYR A 26 -4.79 -24.38 24.22
CA TYR A 26 -5.85 -23.87 25.11
C TYR A 26 -7.12 -24.75 25.09
N GLY A 27 -7.31 -25.55 24.05
CA GLY A 27 -8.42 -26.50 23.94
C GLY A 27 -8.19 -27.85 24.63
N LEU A 28 -9.26 -28.64 24.77
CA LEU A 28 -9.21 -30.05 25.18
C LEU A 28 -8.66 -30.96 24.05
N VAL A 29 -8.92 -30.56 22.80
CA VAL A 29 -8.36 -31.15 21.59
C VAL A 29 -7.31 -30.21 21.00
N LYS A 30 -6.62 -30.64 19.93
CA LYS A 30 -5.77 -29.73 19.17
C LYS A 30 -6.60 -28.55 18.68
N MET A 31 -6.06 -27.35 18.88
CA MET A 31 -6.63 -26.12 18.35
C MET A 31 -6.72 -26.16 16.82
N ASP A 32 -7.63 -25.36 16.28
CA ASP A 32 -7.86 -25.11 14.86
C ASP A 32 -7.53 -23.64 14.56
N PRO A 33 -6.24 -23.27 14.37
CA PRO A 33 -5.85 -21.87 14.40
C PRO A 33 -6.09 -21.14 13.07
N TYR A 34 -6.60 -19.91 13.14
CA TYR A 34 -6.65 -18.97 12.02
C TYR A 34 -6.15 -17.57 12.44
N ILE A 35 -5.77 -16.76 11.47
CA ILE A 35 -5.22 -15.43 11.72
C ILE A 35 -6.16 -14.35 11.18
N ARG A 36 -6.39 -13.32 12.00
CA ARG A 36 -6.93 -12.02 11.59
C ARG A 36 -5.82 -10.99 11.52
N ILE A 37 -5.69 -10.29 10.40
CA ILE A 37 -4.77 -9.16 10.24
C ILE A 37 -5.56 -7.89 10.00
N ARG A 38 -5.17 -6.82 10.68
CA ARG A 38 -5.66 -5.46 10.45
C ARG A 38 -4.56 -4.58 9.88
N VAL A 39 -4.83 -3.96 8.73
CA VAL A 39 -3.98 -2.95 8.09
C VAL A 39 -4.78 -1.66 7.98
N GLY A 40 -4.49 -0.66 8.81
CA GLY A 40 -5.35 0.52 8.95
C GLY A 40 -6.77 0.11 9.37
N HIS A 41 -7.76 0.36 8.51
CA HIS A 41 -9.16 -0.04 8.73
C HIS A 41 -9.55 -1.36 8.05
N ALA A 42 -8.69 -1.91 7.18
CA ALA A 42 -8.98 -3.14 6.46
C ALA A 42 -8.68 -4.36 7.33
N GLY A 43 -9.62 -5.30 7.39
CA GLY A 43 -9.47 -6.61 8.04
C GLY A 43 -9.32 -7.72 7.01
N PHE A 44 -8.45 -8.68 7.30
CA PHE A 44 -8.18 -9.85 6.48
C PHE A 44 -8.11 -11.10 7.37
N GLU A 45 -8.46 -12.25 6.80
CA GLU A 45 -8.40 -13.53 7.50
C GLU A 45 -7.71 -14.61 6.66
N THR A 46 -7.03 -15.54 7.33
CA THR A 46 -6.57 -16.78 6.70
C THR A 46 -7.68 -17.83 6.71
N GLN A 47 -7.48 -18.91 5.98
CA GLN A 47 -8.21 -20.15 6.27
C GLN A 47 -7.74 -20.71 7.62
N THR A 48 -8.60 -21.50 8.23
CA THR A 48 -8.31 -22.24 9.45
C THR A 48 -7.41 -23.42 9.17
N ASN A 49 -6.34 -23.56 9.96
CA ASN A 49 -5.49 -24.73 9.91
C ASN A 49 -6.05 -25.82 10.85
N LEU A 50 -6.90 -26.67 10.28
CA LEU A 50 -7.57 -27.75 11.01
C LEU A 50 -6.55 -28.67 11.71
N SER A 51 -6.72 -28.85 13.01
CA SER A 51 -5.87 -29.62 13.90
C SER A 51 -4.40 -29.16 13.95
N GLY A 52 -4.15 -27.88 13.66
CA GLY A 52 -2.81 -27.29 13.68
C GLY A 52 -2.17 -27.26 15.07
N GLY A 53 -2.98 -27.21 16.12
CA GLY A 53 -2.51 -27.23 17.51
C GLY A 53 -1.52 -26.10 17.78
N ARG A 54 -0.33 -26.44 18.29
CA ARG A 54 0.72 -25.46 18.63
C ARG A 54 1.62 -25.05 17.46
N ASN A 55 1.54 -25.75 16.33
CA ASN A 55 2.41 -25.52 15.17
C ASN A 55 1.58 -25.36 13.89
N PRO A 56 0.65 -24.39 13.84
CA PRO A 56 -0.16 -24.19 12.65
C PRO A 56 0.66 -23.64 11.47
N VAL A 57 0.29 -24.06 10.26
CA VAL A 57 0.90 -23.62 9.00
C VAL A 57 -0.21 -23.13 8.07
N TRP A 58 -0.04 -21.94 7.49
CA TRP A 58 -1.02 -21.33 6.59
C TRP A 58 -0.48 -21.10 5.18
N ASN A 59 0.79 -20.72 5.04
CA ASN A 59 1.43 -20.37 3.76
C ASN A 59 0.54 -19.48 2.88
N ARG A 60 -0.02 -18.43 3.50
CA ARG A 60 -1.01 -17.55 2.87
C ARG A 60 -0.43 -16.17 2.69
N THR A 61 -0.45 -15.67 1.45
CA THR A 61 -0.16 -14.27 1.15
C THR A 61 -1.44 -13.44 1.11
N ILE A 62 -1.45 -12.35 1.86
CA ILE A 62 -2.47 -11.30 1.83
C ILE A 62 -1.86 -10.08 1.13
N HIS A 63 -2.61 -9.50 0.20
CA HIS A 63 -2.25 -8.22 -0.42
C HIS A 63 -3.21 -7.14 0.09
N ALA A 64 -2.67 -6.17 0.81
CA ALA A 64 -3.41 -5.05 1.37
C ALA A 64 -2.95 -3.73 0.75
N TYR A 65 -3.89 -2.82 0.52
CA TYR A 65 -3.53 -1.41 0.30
C TYR A 65 -3.12 -0.81 1.63
N LEU A 66 -1.92 -0.22 1.69
CA LEU A 66 -1.38 0.44 2.87
C LEU A 66 -1.67 1.94 2.78
N PRO A 67 -2.51 2.52 3.64
CA PRO A 67 -2.76 3.96 3.64
C PRO A 67 -1.52 4.77 4.04
N VAL A 68 -1.41 6.00 3.57
CA VAL A 68 -0.36 6.93 4.03
C VAL A 68 -0.52 7.18 5.52
N GLY A 69 0.61 7.16 6.25
CA GLY A 69 0.65 7.34 7.71
C GLY A 69 0.41 6.05 8.52
N VAL A 70 0.03 4.95 7.88
CA VAL A 70 -0.01 3.64 8.54
C VAL A 70 1.38 2.99 8.45
N ASP A 71 1.97 2.74 9.60
CA ASP A 71 3.32 2.19 9.77
C ASP A 71 3.31 0.82 10.48
N SER A 72 2.14 0.29 10.79
CA SER A 72 2.01 -0.91 11.61
C SER A 72 0.76 -1.71 11.26
N ILE A 73 0.81 -2.99 11.64
CA ILE A 73 -0.31 -3.93 11.50
C ILE A 73 -0.61 -4.55 12.86
N TYR A 74 -1.86 -5.00 13.01
CA TYR A 74 -2.26 -5.78 14.17
C TYR A 74 -2.62 -7.20 13.74
N VAL A 75 -1.98 -8.18 14.35
CA VAL A 75 -2.16 -9.60 14.04
C VAL A 75 -2.77 -10.28 15.26
N GLN A 76 -3.78 -11.12 15.03
CA GLN A 76 -4.45 -11.90 16.05
C GLN A 76 -4.58 -13.35 15.57
N ILE A 77 -4.26 -14.30 16.43
CA ILE A 77 -4.44 -15.73 16.19
C ILE A 77 -5.60 -16.20 17.06
N PHE A 78 -6.57 -16.84 16.42
CA PHE A 78 -7.76 -17.40 17.05
C PHE A 78 -7.76 -18.92 16.93
N ASP A 79 -8.36 -19.60 17.91
CA ASP A 79 -8.79 -21.00 17.84
C ASP A 79 -10.27 -21.05 17.41
N GLU A 80 -10.55 -21.58 16.23
CA GLU A 80 -11.92 -21.76 15.74
C GLU A 80 -12.61 -22.88 16.52
N ARG A 81 -13.83 -22.62 17.02
CA ARG A 81 -14.55 -23.59 17.86
C ARG A 81 -15.91 -23.92 17.29
N ALA A 82 -16.20 -25.23 17.19
CA ALA A 82 -17.46 -25.71 16.62
C ALA A 82 -18.71 -25.39 17.47
N PHE A 83 -18.57 -25.28 18.80
CA PHE A 83 -19.70 -25.18 19.73
C PHE A 83 -19.66 -23.96 20.65
N SER A 84 -18.69 -23.08 20.48
CA SER A 84 -18.56 -21.84 21.26
C SER A 84 -18.00 -20.74 20.37
N SER A 85 -17.92 -19.51 20.90
CA SER A 85 -17.17 -18.46 20.23
C SER A 85 -15.70 -18.84 20.09
N ASP A 86 -15.09 -18.38 19.00
CA ASP A 86 -13.65 -18.49 18.76
C ASP A 86 -12.87 -17.80 19.88
N GLU A 87 -11.77 -18.41 20.27
CA GLU A 87 -10.94 -17.89 21.36
C GLU A 87 -9.72 -17.17 20.79
N LEU A 88 -9.45 -15.94 21.25
CA LEU A 88 -8.21 -15.26 20.94
C LEU A 88 -7.07 -15.91 21.74
N ILE A 89 -6.15 -16.58 21.05
CA ILE A 89 -5.06 -17.32 21.70
C ILE A 89 -3.73 -16.55 21.69
N ALA A 90 -3.50 -15.68 20.70
CA ALA A 90 -2.28 -14.87 20.61
C ALA A 90 -2.48 -13.59 19.78
N TRP A 91 -1.63 -12.59 19.96
CA TRP A 91 -1.65 -11.35 19.17
C TRP A 91 -0.29 -10.66 19.13
N GLN A 92 -0.11 -9.76 18.17
CA GLN A 92 1.01 -8.83 18.12
C GLN A 92 0.66 -7.55 17.36
N HIS A 93 1.20 -6.42 17.84
CA HIS A 93 1.25 -5.16 17.10
C HIS A 93 2.64 -5.04 16.48
N ILE A 94 2.72 -5.17 15.15
CA ILE A 94 3.99 -5.20 14.41
C ILE A 94 4.18 -3.85 13.73
N LEU A 95 5.28 -3.16 14.05
CA LEU A 95 5.77 -2.04 13.23
C LEU A 95 6.32 -2.62 11.92
N LEU A 96 5.91 -2.05 10.79
CA LEU A 96 6.40 -2.46 9.48
C LEU A 96 7.89 -2.10 9.36
N PRO A 97 8.76 -3.05 9.01
CA PRO A 97 10.19 -2.75 8.84
C PRO A 97 10.39 -1.68 7.77
N GLU A 98 11.10 -0.60 8.08
CA GLU A 98 11.25 0.52 7.15
C GLU A 98 11.90 0.14 5.80
N THR A 99 12.77 -0.89 5.84
CA THR A 99 13.48 -1.41 4.67
C THR A 99 12.56 -1.91 3.56
N ILE A 100 11.36 -2.40 3.90
CA ILE A 100 10.41 -2.86 2.87
C ILE A 100 9.98 -1.71 1.94
N PHE A 101 9.98 -0.47 2.45
CA PHE A 101 9.61 0.70 1.66
C PHE A 101 10.69 1.11 0.65
N ASN A 102 11.90 0.59 0.79
CA ASN A 102 13.00 0.75 -0.16
C ASN A 102 13.08 -0.40 -1.18
N GLY A 103 12.10 -1.33 -1.16
CA GLY A 103 12.00 -2.46 -2.06
C GLY A 103 12.52 -3.78 -1.49
N ASP A 104 13.00 -3.79 -0.24
CA ASP A 104 13.46 -5.03 0.39
C ASP A 104 12.29 -5.97 0.71
N THR A 105 12.62 -7.25 0.81
CA THR A 105 11.74 -8.27 1.37
C THR A 105 12.30 -8.69 2.72
N VAL A 106 11.51 -8.56 3.77
CA VAL A 106 11.90 -8.93 5.13
C VAL A 106 11.20 -10.22 5.51
N ASP A 107 11.98 -11.23 5.89
CA ASP A 107 11.50 -12.54 6.33
C ASP A 107 11.99 -12.81 7.75
N ASP A 108 11.09 -12.80 8.75
CA ASP A 108 11.48 -12.79 10.16
C ASP A 108 10.40 -13.40 11.10
N TYR A 109 10.81 -13.67 12.34
CA TYR A 109 9.96 -14.17 13.42
C TYR A 109 9.58 -13.07 14.41
N TYR A 110 8.28 -12.91 14.63
CA TYR A 110 7.71 -11.92 15.53
C TYR A 110 7.19 -12.62 16.79
N GLN A 111 7.66 -12.18 17.96
CA GLN A 111 7.16 -12.69 19.24
C GLN A 111 5.67 -12.39 19.39
N LEU A 112 4.93 -13.31 20.01
CA LEU A 112 3.50 -13.18 20.23
C LEU A 112 3.22 -12.93 21.70
N SER A 113 2.27 -12.04 21.97
CA SER A 113 1.66 -11.86 23.28
C SER A 113 0.36 -12.64 23.37
N GLY A 114 -0.06 -12.96 24.58
CA GLY A 114 -1.22 -13.82 24.79
C GLY A 114 -1.59 -13.99 26.26
N PRO A 115 -2.47 -14.96 26.59
CA PRO A 115 -2.78 -15.32 27.96
C PRO A 115 -1.56 -15.75 28.80
N GLN A 116 -0.43 -16.17 28.21
CA GLN A 116 0.83 -16.42 28.94
C GLN A 116 1.61 -15.13 29.30
N GLY A 117 1.18 -13.98 28.77
CA GLY A 117 1.78 -12.66 28.99
C GLY A 117 2.43 -12.08 27.73
N GLU A 118 3.05 -10.92 27.92
CA GLU A 118 3.70 -10.17 26.85
C GLU A 118 4.90 -10.96 26.27
N ASN A 119 4.91 -11.12 24.94
CA ASN A 119 5.95 -11.82 24.17
C ASN A 119 6.23 -13.26 24.65
N LYS A 120 5.26 -13.89 25.33
CA LYS A 120 5.38 -15.22 25.92
C LYS A 120 4.51 -16.26 25.23
N GLU A 121 3.78 -15.89 24.19
CA GLU A 121 2.84 -16.77 23.50
C GLU A 121 3.45 -17.47 22.26
N GLY A 122 4.78 -17.40 22.13
CA GLY A 122 5.50 -18.02 21.04
C GLY A 122 5.91 -17.03 19.95
N MET A 123 6.04 -17.52 18.72
CA MET A 123 6.50 -16.71 17.58
C MET A 123 5.68 -16.99 16.32
N LEU A 124 5.54 -15.98 15.48
CA LEU A 124 4.90 -16.04 14.16
C LEU A 124 5.92 -15.69 13.08
N HIS A 125 6.05 -16.55 12.06
CA HIS A 125 6.93 -16.34 10.93
C HIS A 125 6.20 -15.61 9.80
N LEU A 126 6.67 -14.40 9.48
CA LEU A 126 6.08 -13.54 8.45
C LEU A 126 7.13 -13.08 7.44
N THR A 127 6.72 -12.97 6.19
CA THR A 127 7.44 -12.21 5.18
C THR A 127 6.65 -10.95 4.79
N PHE A 128 7.31 -9.80 4.79
CA PHE A 128 6.79 -8.54 4.31
C PHE A 128 7.52 -8.10 3.04
N SER A 129 6.76 -7.60 2.07
CA SER A 129 7.29 -6.80 0.97
C SER A 129 6.30 -5.71 0.59
N PHE A 130 6.79 -4.65 -0.03
CA PHE A 130 5.96 -3.51 -0.37
C PHE A 130 6.22 -3.08 -1.81
N ALA A 131 5.13 -2.89 -2.56
CA ALA A 131 5.16 -2.28 -3.87
C ALA A 131 4.52 -0.89 -3.77
N PRO A 132 5.26 0.21 -3.97
CA PRO A 132 4.65 1.52 -4.04
C PRO A 132 3.61 1.52 -5.16
N ILE A 133 2.45 2.07 -4.87
CA ILE A 133 1.52 2.43 -5.93
C ILE A 133 1.90 3.85 -6.24
N GLU A 134 2.44 4.06 -7.43
CA GLU A 134 2.37 5.37 -8.06
C GLU A 134 0.89 5.67 -8.14
N GLN A 135 0.37 6.42 -7.17
CA GLN A 135 -0.88 7.09 -7.42
C GLN A 135 -0.60 7.86 -8.71
N PRO A 136 -1.39 7.65 -9.80
CA PRO A 136 -1.39 8.63 -10.84
C PRO A 136 -1.72 9.90 -10.08
N VAL A 137 -0.73 10.76 -9.91
CA VAL A 137 -0.89 12.01 -9.20
C VAL A 137 -2.09 12.60 -9.88
N GLN A 138 -3.26 12.63 -9.24
CA GLN A 138 -4.40 13.38 -9.76
C GLN A 138 -4.16 14.84 -9.37
N GLY A 139 -3.03 15.37 -9.83
CA GLY A 139 -3.05 16.57 -10.64
C GLY A 139 -3.11 16.11 -12.10
N PRO A 140 -3.22 16.98 -13.09
CA PRO A 140 -3.03 16.55 -14.46
C PRO A 140 -1.58 16.06 -14.64
N GLY A 141 -1.38 14.74 -14.64
CA GLY A 141 -0.31 14.06 -15.34
C GLY A 141 0.93 13.63 -14.54
N GLY A 142 1.31 12.37 -14.74
CA GLY A 142 2.70 12.02 -15.00
C GLY A 142 3.28 10.85 -14.18
N VAL A 143 3.61 9.75 -14.85
CA VAL A 143 4.72 8.85 -14.49
C VAL A 143 5.77 8.94 -15.60
N ALA A 144 6.95 9.44 -15.26
CA ALA A 144 8.22 8.71 -15.23
C ALA A 144 8.99 8.61 -16.58
N GLN A 145 10.08 9.39 -16.67
CA GLN A 145 11.41 8.91 -17.08
C GLN A 145 12.47 9.94 -16.64
N GLN A 146 13.30 9.56 -15.68
CA GLN A 146 14.51 10.29 -15.30
C GLN A 146 15.59 10.05 -16.37
N ALA A 147 15.69 10.99 -17.30
CA ALA A 147 16.96 11.36 -17.93
C ALA A 147 17.15 12.84 -17.61
N VAL A 148 18.36 13.23 -17.20
CA VAL A 148 18.72 14.61 -16.84
C VAL A 148 18.21 15.57 -17.92
N ARG A 149 17.14 16.33 -17.65
CA ARG A 149 16.66 17.38 -18.55
C ARG A 149 16.87 18.72 -17.85
N GLU A 150 17.71 19.52 -18.49
CA GLU A 150 17.98 20.92 -18.15
C GLU A 150 16.66 21.68 -17.94
N PRO A 151 16.64 22.70 -17.06
CA PRO A 151 15.44 23.49 -16.81
C PRO A 151 14.94 24.10 -18.12
N VAL A 152 13.73 23.70 -18.54
CA VAL A 152 13.06 24.21 -19.74
C VAL A 152 12.84 25.72 -19.58
N GLN A 153 13.56 26.51 -20.36
CA GLN A 153 13.38 27.96 -20.43
C GLN A 153 12.25 28.27 -21.40
N ILE A 154 11.21 28.96 -20.94
CA ILE A 154 10.15 29.49 -21.81
C ILE A 154 10.74 30.66 -22.59
N THR A 155 10.90 30.53 -23.91
CA THR A 155 11.47 31.59 -24.77
C THR A 155 10.36 32.41 -25.42
N GLU A 156 10.66 33.65 -25.84
CA GLU A 156 9.70 34.52 -26.55
C GLU A 156 9.25 33.94 -27.91
N GLU A 157 10.06 33.05 -28.51
CA GLU A 157 9.74 32.36 -29.75
C GLU A 157 8.53 31.42 -29.55
N ASP A 158 8.47 30.74 -28.41
CA ASP A 158 7.36 29.85 -28.06
C ASP A 158 6.04 30.65 -28.00
N LEU A 159 6.03 31.80 -27.34
CA LEU A 159 4.85 32.68 -27.26
C LEU A 159 4.36 33.14 -28.64
N LYS A 160 5.28 33.35 -29.58
CA LYS A 160 4.95 33.75 -30.94
C LYS A 160 4.30 32.61 -31.72
N GLU A 161 4.81 31.38 -31.61
CA GLU A 161 4.22 30.19 -32.25
C GLU A 161 2.77 29.99 -31.81
N PHE A 162 2.48 30.13 -30.51
CA PHE A 162 1.12 29.98 -30.00
C PHE A 162 0.18 31.10 -30.43
N ALA A 163 0.68 32.33 -30.50
CA ALA A 163 -0.11 33.46 -31.01
C ALA A 163 -0.48 33.29 -32.49
N ASP A 164 0.39 32.65 -33.29
CA ASP A 164 0.12 32.36 -34.69
C ASP A 164 -0.88 31.19 -34.85
N MET A 165 -0.84 30.20 -33.97
CA MET A 165 -1.78 29.06 -33.97
C MET A 165 -3.18 29.43 -33.43
N PHE A 166 -3.24 30.35 -32.46
CA PHE A 166 -4.48 30.78 -31.81
C PHE A 166 -4.63 32.30 -31.88
N PRO A 167 -4.84 32.88 -33.08
CA PRO A 167 -4.91 34.33 -33.27
C PRO A 167 -6.10 34.98 -32.56
N SER A 168 -7.07 34.18 -32.10
CA SER A 168 -8.22 34.63 -31.30
C SER A 168 -7.93 34.73 -29.79
N VAL A 169 -6.81 34.20 -29.31
CA VAL A 169 -6.46 34.19 -27.88
C VAL A 169 -5.36 35.22 -27.59
N ASP A 170 -5.56 36.02 -26.53
CA ASP A 170 -4.61 37.06 -26.15
C ASP A 170 -3.26 36.47 -25.70
N LYS A 171 -2.16 37.14 -26.06
CA LYS A 171 -0.79 36.72 -25.75
C LYS A 171 -0.52 36.64 -24.25
N GLU A 172 -1.18 37.48 -23.45
CA GLU A 172 -1.06 37.43 -21.99
C GLU A 172 -1.70 36.16 -21.41
N VAL A 173 -2.81 35.70 -22.01
CA VAL A 173 -3.48 34.46 -21.61
C VAL A 173 -2.64 33.25 -22.01
N VAL A 174 -2.09 33.25 -23.23
CA VAL A 174 -1.13 32.23 -23.70
C VAL A 174 0.07 32.14 -22.76
N LYS A 175 0.62 33.27 -22.33
CA LYS A 175 1.74 33.32 -21.38
C LYS A 175 1.38 32.76 -20.00
N CYS A 176 0.24 33.17 -19.44
CA CYS A 176 -0.25 32.64 -18.16
C CYS A 176 -0.43 31.12 -18.21
N ILE A 177 -0.98 30.58 -19.30
CA ILE A 177 -1.20 29.13 -19.45
C ILE A 177 0.14 28.40 -19.60
N LEU A 178 1.09 28.95 -20.37
CA LEU A 178 2.44 28.38 -20.48
C LEU A 178 3.17 28.38 -19.13
N GLU A 179 3.07 29.46 -18.35
CA GLU A 179 3.63 29.54 -16.99
C GLU A 179 2.94 28.55 -16.05
N GLU A 180 1.62 28.45 -16.09
CA GLU A 180 0.83 27.49 -15.30
C GLU A 180 1.20 26.04 -15.64
N LYS A 181 1.42 25.74 -16.92
CA LYS A 181 1.82 24.42 -17.40
C LYS A 181 3.34 24.21 -17.39
N ARG A 182 4.11 25.09 -16.74
CA ARG A 182 5.58 25.02 -16.58
C ARG A 182 6.33 24.84 -17.90
N GLY A 183 5.93 25.56 -18.94
CA GLY A 183 6.56 25.52 -20.27
C GLY A 183 6.19 24.30 -21.11
N ASN A 184 5.19 23.51 -20.69
CA ASN A 184 4.71 22.38 -21.47
C ASN A 184 3.86 22.86 -22.66
N LYS A 185 4.48 22.91 -23.85
CA LYS A 185 3.85 23.35 -25.10
C LYS A 185 2.60 22.53 -25.46
N GLU A 186 2.66 21.21 -25.34
CA GLU A 186 1.57 20.30 -25.75
C GLU A 186 0.34 20.46 -24.83
N ALA A 187 0.57 20.56 -23.52
CA ALA A 187 -0.50 20.86 -22.56
C ALA A 187 -1.12 22.24 -22.79
N THR A 188 -0.31 23.22 -23.23
CA THR A 188 -0.78 24.57 -23.58
C THR A 188 -1.66 24.54 -24.83
N VAL A 189 -1.27 23.82 -25.89
CA VAL A 189 -2.11 23.65 -27.10
C VAL A 189 -3.48 23.10 -26.74
N ASN A 190 -3.53 22.03 -25.92
CA ASN A 190 -4.79 21.39 -25.56
C ASN A 190 -5.68 22.33 -24.72
N ALA A 191 -5.12 23.06 -23.77
CA ALA A 191 -5.86 24.05 -22.99
C ALA A 191 -6.42 25.18 -23.86
N LEU A 192 -5.64 25.66 -24.83
CA LEU A 192 -6.08 26.71 -25.76
C LEU A 192 -7.16 26.21 -26.74
N LEU A 193 -7.10 24.95 -27.16
CA LEU A 193 -8.14 24.31 -27.99
C LEU A 193 -9.46 24.17 -27.23
N GLU A 194 -9.43 23.84 -25.94
CA GLU A 194 -10.63 23.76 -25.10
C GLU A 194 -11.27 25.14 -24.87
N MET A 195 -10.47 26.20 -24.86
CA MET A 195 -10.95 27.58 -24.71
C MET A 195 -11.48 28.20 -26.01
N THR A 196 -11.15 27.61 -27.17
CA THR A 196 -11.49 28.14 -28.51
C THR A 196 -12.59 27.34 -29.22
N GLN A 197 -13.12 26.28 -28.59
CA GLN A 197 -14.32 25.54 -29.02
C GLN A 197 -15.63 26.17 -28.53
#